data_AF-A0A251P904-F1
#
_entry.id   AF-A0A251P904-F1
#
_cell.length_a   1.000
_cell.length_b   1.000
_cell.length_c   1.000
_cell.angle_alpha   90.00
_cell.angle_beta   90.00
_cell.angle_gamma   90.00
#
_symmetry.space_group_name_H-M   'P 1'
#
loop_
_entity.id
_entity.type
_entity.pdbx_description
1 polymer ?
#
loop_
_entity_poly.entity_id
_entity_poly.type
_entity_poly.pdbx_seq_one_letter_code
_entity_poly.pdbx_strand_id
1 'polypeptide(L)'
;MDFLASLRSSSPKMFQVLIAICVMAALACQSVDAQVLANVTAGAFTLQVNLSSSTFLEELNISKSDFPSDFIFGVGTAAAQTEGSPNEGGRGQSEDILLIKDLGVNSYRFSISWTRILPNGSLSGGINQEGVDHYNSLIDELVKNGITPFVTILHFDLPQAVEEKYGGYLNRSFVDDFRDYSELCFKLFGDRVKHWFTFNEPRIIASYGYELGIAPPGRCSLPKDICVFKSPVPGKCFMPVGPCNLGGNSSTEPYIVAHNLILAHATVAKLYREKYQVFFVIRGGHEFKCYTEPHFDQITNNFFFFLLSLFFREVETILLKLGLNVIILQAKQKGEVGIVLVTPYYVPYSKSQEDQDAANRLFDFYLGWFMDPFVFGEYPKSMRELVKERLPEFTEEEKVMVKGSLDFLAMNYYASSYAKNKPPSPNEVLRYTLDAAAEIIGVTDGHGNWPEGLEKLMNYIKDKYNNPKVYIAENGIAGVRNDALDLNVQLNDASRIIYVVRHLYRLNKAIKNGVNVKGYFHWALMDDFEWGMGFRSRFGLYYVDFNRNYTRIPKNSVLWFHNFLNGTKLKLKLKSK
;
A
#
# COMPACT_ATOMS: atom_id res chain seq x y z
N MET A 1 58.91 19.83 -12.42
CA MET A 1 59.40 19.28 -13.70
C MET A 1 60.87 18.89 -13.62
N ASP A 2 61.75 19.72 -13.06
CA ASP A 2 63.20 19.41 -13.00
C ASP A 2 63.57 18.23 -12.08
N PHE A 3 62.82 18.02 -11.00
CA PHE A 3 62.96 16.82 -10.14
C PHE A 3 62.63 15.51 -10.88
N LEU A 4 61.63 15.53 -11.76
CA LEU A 4 61.21 14.37 -12.55
C LEU A 4 62.21 14.07 -13.68
N ALA A 5 62.84 15.09 -14.26
CA ALA A 5 63.88 14.91 -15.27
C ALA A 5 65.15 14.26 -14.69
N SER A 6 65.53 14.62 -13.46
CA SER A 6 66.65 14.04 -12.72
C SER A 6 66.40 12.57 -12.30
N LEU A 7 65.17 12.23 -11.93
CA LEU A 7 64.77 10.86 -11.58
C LEU A 7 64.73 9.90 -12.77
N ARG A 8 64.45 10.41 -13.99
CA ARG A 8 64.40 9.60 -15.21
C ARG A 8 65.75 8.99 -15.58
N SER A 9 66.86 9.68 -15.31
CA SER A 9 68.22 9.21 -15.60
C SER A 9 68.83 8.37 -14.47
N SER A 10 68.47 8.64 -13.22
CA SER A 10 69.10 8.03 -12.03
C SER A 10 68.40 6.78 -11.50
N SER A 11 67.07 6.67 -11.65
CA SER A 11 66.32 5.46 -11.24
C SER A 11 65.04 5.28 -12.08
N PRO A 12 65.13 4.61 -13.24
CA PRO A 12 64.02 4.46 -14.18
C PRO A 12 62.79 3.78 -13.56
N LYS A 13 62.99 2.84 -12.63
CA LYS A 13 61.92 2.16 -11.90
C LYS A 13 61.19 3.09 -10.93
N MET A 14 61.90 3.95 -10.21
CA MET A 14 61.29 4.90 -9.28
C MET A 14 60.55 6.01 -10.04
N PHE A 15 61.06 6.43 -11.20
CA PHE A 15 60.38 7.35 -12.11
C PHE A 15 59.06 6.75 -12.66
N GLN A 16 59.06 5.48 -13.06
CA GLN A 16 57.84 4.78 -13.49
C GLN A 16 56.80 4.64 -12.37
N VAL A 17 57.25 4.35 -11.13
CA VAL A 17 56.35 4.26 -9.96
C VAL A 17 55.75 5.62 -9.62
N LEU A 18 56.53 6.70 -9.67
CA LEU A 18 56.02 8.07 -9.43
C LEU A 18 55.05 8.53 -10.52
N ILE A 19 55.30 8.21 -11.79
CA ILE A 19 54.33 8.46 -12.86
C ILE A 19 53.06 7.64 -12.63
N ALA A 20 53.17 6.36 -12.26
CA ALA A 20 52.00 5.53 -11.96
C ALA A 20 51.18 6.09 -10.80
N ILE A 21 51.83 6.57 -9.72
CA ILE A 21 51.15 7.21 -8.58
C ILE A 21 50.49 8.52 -9.00
N CYS A 22 51.15 9.36 -9.79
CA CYS A 22 50.57 10.62 -10.30
C CYS A 22 49.42 10.37 -11.27
N VAL A 23 49.49 9.34 -12.12
CA VAL A 23 48.40 8.92 -13.01
C VAL A 23 47.24 8.35 -12.21
N MET A 24 47.50 7.53 -11.18
CA MET A 24 46.47 7.00 -10.29
C MET A 24 45.80 8.10 -9.45
N ALA A 25 46.57 9.09 -8.99
CA ALA A 25 46.03 10.27 -8.30
C ALA A 25 45.24 11.19 -9.24
N ALA A 26 45.68 11.33 -10.50
CA ALA A 26 44.92 12.05 -11.53
C ALA A 26 43.63 11.32 -11.94
N LEU A 27 43.64 9.98 -12.00
CA LEU A 27 42.45 9.15 -12.24
C LEU A 27 41.50 9.16 -11.03
N ALA A 28 42.02 9.23 -9.81
CA ALA A 28 41.21 9.38 -8.58
C ALA A 28 40.62 10.80 -8.43
N CYS A 29 41.24 11.82 -9.04
CA CYS A 29 40.75 13.20 -9.07
C CYS A 29 39.96 13.57 -10.33
N GLN A 30 39.83 12.67 -11.31
CA GLN A 30 38.94 12.86 -12.46
C GLN A 30 37.60 12.20 -12.17
N SER A 31 36.62 13.01 -11.76
CA SER A 31 35.20 12.67 -11.93
C SER A 31 34.92 12.58 -13.43
N VAL A 32 35.19 11.42 -14.02
CA VAL A 32 34.72 11.11 -15.36
C VAL A 32 33.32 10.51 -15.18
N ASP A 33 32.29 11.30 -15.48
CA ASP A 33 30.93 10.83 -15.75
C ASP A 33 30.93 10.01 -17.06
N ALA A 34 31.66 8.90 -17.08
CA ALA A 34 31.53 7.87 -18.09
C ALA A 34 30.39 6.94 -17.65
N GLN A 35 29.28 6.95 -18.40
CA GLN A 35 28.22 5.96 -18.24
C GLN A 35 28.78 4.57 -18.59
N VAL A 36 29.23 3.80 -17.60
CA VAL A 36 29.65 2.42 -17.80
C VAL A 36 28.40 1.57 -17.88
N LEU A 37 27.90 1.39 -19.09
CA LEU A 37 26.82 0.45 -19.38
C LEU A 37 27.38 -0.97 -19.40
N ALA A 38 26.89 -1.84 -18.51
CA ALA A 38 27.24 -3.24 -18.52
C ALA A 38 26.02 -4.14 -18.66
N ASN A 39 26.24 -5.30 -19.29
CA ASN A 39 25.27 -6.37 -19.30
C ASN A 39 25.40 -7.14 -17.99
N VAL A 40 24.51 -6.83 -17.06
CA VAL A 40 24.34 -7.58 -15.82
C VAL A 40 23.52 -8.82 -16.15
N THR A 41 24.14 -9.99 -16.04
CA THR A 41 23.43 -11.26 -16.17
C THR A 41 23.10 -11.80 -14.78
N ALA A 42 21.84 -12.08 -14.47
CA ALA A 42 21.44 -12.74 -13.23
C ALA A 42 20.60 -13.99 -13.56
N GLY A 43 21.16 -15.17 -13.33
CA GLY A 43 20.56 -16.41 -13.83
C GLY A 43 20.47 -16.43 -15.35
N ALA A 44 19.27 -16.65 -15.90
CA ALA A 44 18.97 -16.59 -17.34
C ALA A 44 18.68 -15.17 -17.85
N PHE A 45 18.66 -14.16 -16.98
CA PHE A 45 18.26 -12.80 -17.32
C PHE A 45 19.48 -11.95 -17.65
N THR A 46 19.42 -11.17 -18.73
CA THR A 46 20.46 -10.19 -19.09
C THR A 46 19.84 -8.81 -19.17
N LEU A 47 20.41 -7.84 -18.46
CA LEU A 47 19.96 -6.46 -18.48
C LEU A 47 21.15 -5.50 -18.67
N GLN A 48 20.94 -4.45 -19.46
CA GLN A 48 21.85 -3.30 -19.46
C GLN A 48 21.61 -2.40 -18.26
N VAL A 49 22.62 -2.24 -17.43
CA VAL A 49 22.60 -1.38 -16.25
C VAL A 49 23.75 -0.40 -16.31
N ASN A 50 23.50 0.85 -15.91
CA ASN A 50 24.55 1.83 -15.69
C ASN A 50 25.22 1.54 -14.33
N LEU A 51 26.49 1.11 -14.34
CA LEU A 51 27.21 0.61 -13.17
C LEU A 51 27.93 1.69 -12.34
N SER A 52 27.75 2.98 -12.62
CA SER A 52 28.51 4.04 -11.96
C SER A 52 28.19 4.23 -10.46
N SER A 53 27.19 3.54 -9.89
CA SER A 53 26.76 3.69 -8.50
C SER A 53 27.02 2.44 -7.64
N SER A 54 27.90 2.56 -6.63
CA SER A 54 28.15 1.49 -5.64
C SER A 54 26.90 1.18 -4.80
N THR A 55 26.10 2.19 -4.47
CA THR A 55 24.83 2.05 -3.75
C THR A 55 23.84 1.19 -4.52
N PHE A 56 23.77 1.34 -5.84
CA PHE A 56 22.86 0.53 -6.66
C PHE A 56 23.18 -0.96 -6.57
N LEU A 57 24.47 -1.33 -6.63
CA LEU A 57 24.90 -2.73 -6.52
C LEU A 57 24.62 -3.33 -5.14
N GLU A 58 24.76 -2.52 -4.09
CA GLU A 58 24.44 -2.92 -2.72
C GLU A 58 22.95 -3.26 -2.56
N GLU A 59 22.07 -2.44 -3.14
CA GLU A 59 20.62 -2.67 -3.10
C GLU A 59 20.17 -3.95 -3.81
N LEU A 60 21.02 -4.54 -4.64
CA LEU A 60 20.75 -5.83 -5.29
C LEU A 60 21.13 -7.04 -4.43
N ASN A 61 21.83 -6.84 -3.31
CA ASN A 61 22.28 -7.89 -2.41
C ASN A 61 21.29 -8.12 -1.26
N ILE A 62 20.16 -8.74 -1.58
CA ILE A 62 19.12 -9.12 -0.61
C ILE A 62 18.73 -10.59 -0.77
N SER A 63 18.37 -11.24 0.33
CA SER A 63 17.90 -12.61 0.39
C SER A 63 16.70 -12.75 1.32
N LYS A 64 15.92 -13.81 1.14
CA LYS A 64 14.80 -14.13 2.04
C LYS A 64 15.25 -14.27 3.51
N SER A 65 16.46 -14.77 3.77
CA SER A 65 17.00 -14.90 5.13
C SER A 65 17.36 -13.58 5.82
N ASP A 66 17.39 -12.46 5.08
CA ASP A 66 17.61 -11.15 5.68
C ASP A 66 16.36 -10.66 6.44
N PHE A 67 15.18 -11.23 6.16
CA PHE A 67 13.91 -10.91 6.80
C PHE A 67 13.65 -11.82 8.01
N PRO A 68 12.84 -11.36 8.99
CA PRO A 68 12.37 -12.20 10.08
C PRO A 68 11.75 -13.51 9.58
N SER A 69 11.90 -14.59 10.35
CA SER A 69 11.39 -15.92 9.96
C SER A 69 9.87 -15.99 9.84
N ASP A 70 9.16 -15.12 10.57
CA ASP A 70 7.71 -14.93 10.54
C ASP A 70 7.26 -13.84 9.54
N PHE A 71 8.18 -13.26 8.76
CA PHE A 71 7.86 -12.25 7.77
C PHE A 71 7.05 -12.84 6.60
N ILE A 72 5.95 -12.19 6.27
CA ILE A 72 5.01 -12.66 5.26
C ILE A 72 5.44 -12.17 3.87
N PHE A 73 5.51 -13.09 2.91
CA PHE A 73 5.59 -12.78 1.49
C PHE A 73 4.31 -13.23 0.82
N GLY A 74 3.69 -12.31 0.09
CA GLY A 74 2.43 -12.53 -0.60
C GLY A 74 2.35 -11.80 -1.93
N VAL A 75 1.17 -11.91 -2.54
CA VAL A 75 0.82 -11.27 -3.81
C VAL A 75 -0.63 -10.79 -3.77
N GLY A 76 -0.97 -9.75 -4.53
CA GLY A 76 -2.27 -9.10 -4.50
C GLY A 76 -3.04 -9.15 -5.84
N THR A 77 -4.37 -9.09 -5.75
CA THR A 77 -5.32 -8.74 -6.82
C THR A 77 -6.51 -7.94 -6.24
N ALA A 78 -7.40 -7.46 -7.12
CA ALA A 78 -8.69 -6.90 -6.75
C ALA A 78 -9.82 -7.44 -7.62
N ALA A 79 -10.99 -7.67 -7.03
CA ALA A 79 -12.14 -8.31 -7.66
C ALA A 79 -12.54 -7.64 -8.99
N ALA A 80 -12.76 -6.32 -8.97
CA ALA A 80 -13.16 -5.57 -10.15
C ALA A 80 -12.10 -5.56 -11.26
N GLN A 81 -10.85 -5.89 -10.95
CA GLN A 81 -9.75 -5.90 -11.91
C GLN A 81 -9.54 -7.29 -12.54
N THR A 82 -9.96 -8.38 -11.88
CA THR A 82 -9.62 -9.75 -12.29
C THR A 82 -10.78 -10.74 -12.41
N GLU A 83 -11.91 -10.55 -11.71
CA GLU A 83 -12.97 -11.58 -11.63
C GLU A 83 -13.90 -11.62 -12.85
N GLY A 84 -14.12 -10.50 -13.54
CA GLY A 84 -15.14 -10.39 -14.58
C GLY A 84 -16.53 -10.07 -14.04
N SER A 85 -17.59 -10.59 -14.66
CA SER A 85 -18.98 -10.17 -14.40
C SER A 85 -19.44 -10.48 -12.95
N PRO A 86 -20.10 -9.54 -12.25
CA PRO A 86 -20.72 -9.81 -10.94
C PRO A 86 -21.98 -10.67 -11.04
N ASN A 87 -22.60 -10.73 -12.23
CA ASN A 87 -23.88 -11.42 -12.48
C ASN A 87 -23.71 -12.84 -13.04
N GLU A 88 -22.47 -13.31 -13.19
CA GLU A 88 -22.13 -14.65 -13.67
C GLU A 88 -21.12 -15.30 -12.72
N GLY A 89 -21.03 -16.63 -12.75
CA GLY A 89 -19.84 -17.36 -12.32
C GLY A 89 -19.93 -18.13 -11.01
N GLY A 90 -20.44 -19.36 -11.07
CA GLY A 90 -20.00 -20.39 -10.13
C GLY A 90 -18.48 -20.61 -10.26
N ARG A 91 -17.77 -20.72 -9.13
CA ARG A 91 -16.31 -20.91 -9.12
C ARG A 91 -15.95 -22.37 -9.46
N GLY A 92 -15.27 -22.57 -10.60
CA GLY A 92 -14.56 -23.82 -10.90
C GLY A 92 -13.22 -23.90 -10.15
N GLN A 93 -12.45 -24.97 -10.36
CA GLN A 93 -11.09 -25.06 -9.78
C GLN A 93 -10.25 -23.84 -10.17
N SER A 94 -9.62 -23.19 -9.20
CA SER A 94 -8.92 -21.93 -9.44
C SER A 94 -7.53 -22.14 -10.03
N GLU A 95 -7.29 -21.65 -11.24
CA GLU A 95 -5.92 -21.55 -11.80
C GLU A 95 -5.04 -20.66 -10.92
N ASP A 96 -5.58 -19.59 -10.35
CA ASP A 96 -4.83 -18.63 -9.51
C ASP A 96 -4.09 -19.29 -8.34
N ILE A 97 -4.66 -20.35 -7.74
CA ILE A 97 -4.04 -21.05 -6.61
C ILE A 97 -2.78 -21.78 -7.06
N LEU A 98 -2.78 -22.34 -8.28
CA LEU A 98 -1.60 -22.95 -8.87
C LEU A 98 -0.52 -21.89 -9.10
N LEU A 99 -0.89 -20.72 -9.62
CA LEU A 99 0.05 -19.61 -9.83
C LEU A 99 0.68 -19.14 -8.51
N ILE A 100 -0.12 -19.00 -7.46
CA ILE A 100 0.37 -18.59 -6.12
C ILE A 100 1.35 -19.62 -5.55
N LYS A 101 1.06 -20.91 -5.71
CA LYS A 101 1.95 -21.99 -5.27
C LYS A 101 3.23 -22.05 -6.08
N ASP A 102 3.14 -21.90 -7.40
CA ASP A 102 4.28 -21.85 -8.30
C ASP A 102 5.18 -20.67 -7.98
N LEU A 103 4.61 -19.52 -7.59
CA LEU A 103 5.35 -18.36 -7.12
C LEU A 103 6.10 -18.64 -5.80
N GLY A 104 5.59 -19.54 -4.95
CA GLY A 104 6.18 -19.94 -3.68
C GLY A 104 5.82 -19.06 -2.48
N VAL A 105 4.86 -18.14 -2.65
CA VAL A 105 4.33 -17.32 -1.56
C VAL A 105 3.26 -18.09 -0.76
N ASN A 106 3.05 -17.70 0.50
CA ASN A 106 2.10 -18.39 1.40
C ASN A 106 0.94 -17.49 1.83
N SER A 107 0.79 -16.32 1.20
CA SER A 107 -0.27 -15.36 1.53
C SER A 107 -0.80 -14.71 0.28
N TYR A 108 -2.11 -14.52 0.22
CA TYR A 108 -2.79 -13.93 -0.92
C TYR A 108 -3.71 -12.81 -0.45
N ARG A 109 -3.51 -11.62 -1.00
CA ARG A 109 -4.39 -10.47 -0.81
C ARG A 109 -5.37 -10.39 -1.97
N PHE A 110 -6.66 -10.41 -1.67
CA PHE A 110 -7.72 -10.20 -2.67
C PHE A 110 -8.83 -9.32 -2.09
N SER A 111 -9.78 -8.87 -2.90
CA SER A 111 -10.97 -8.18 -2.43
C SER A 111 -12.23 -9.00 -2.63
N ILE A 112 -13.23 -8.80 -1.76
CA ILE A 112 -14.57 -9.35 -1.95
C ILE A 112 -15.40 -8.27 -2.63
N SER A 113 -16.07 -8.63 -3.73
CA SER A 113 -16.91 -7.67 -4.42
C SER A 113 -18.23 -7.43 -3.71
N TRP A 114 -18.49 -6.18 -3.32
CA TRP A 114 -19.72 -5.82 -2.60
C TRP A 114 -20.94 -6.13 -3.45
N THR A 115 -20.96 -5.70 -4.72
CA THR A 115 -22.08 -5.99 -5.63
C THR A 115 -22.31 -7.47 -5.86
N ARG A 116 -21.27 -8.31 -5.79
CA ARG A 116 -21.42 -9.76 -5.92
C ARG A 116 -22.11 -10.38 -4.70
N ILE A 117 -21.89 -9.87 -3.49
CA ILE A 117 -22.51 -10.37 -2.25
C ILE A 117 -23.90 -9.74 -2.02
N LEU A 118 -24.02 -8.42 -2.20
CA LEU A 118 -25.25 -7.65 -2.05
C LEU A 118 -25.50 -6.87 -3.36
N PRO A 119 -26.18 -7.45 -4.36
CA PRO A 119 -26.41 -6.82 -5.66
C PRO A 119 -27.14 -5.47 -5.57
N ASN A 120 -28.06 -5.36 -4.61
CA ASN A 120 -28.82 -4.15 -4.31
C ASN A 120 -28.17 -3.29 -3.21
N GLY A 121 -26.90 -3.58 -2.87
CA GLY A 121 -26.05 -2.78 -1.99
C GLY A 121 -26.34 -2.86 -0.49
N SER A 122 -27.49 -3.37 -0.07
CA SER A 122 -27.86 -3.51 1.36
C SER A 122 -28.43 -4.90 1.66
N LEU A 123 -28.41 -5.29 2.94
CA LEU A 123 -28.97 -6.56 3.41
C LEU A 123 -30.46 -6.70 3.06
N SER A 124 -31.21 -5.61 3.11
CA SER A 124 -32.64 -5.58 2.76
C SER A 124 -32.92 -5.93 1.31
N GLY A 125 -31.94 -5.74 0.43
CA GLY A 125 -32.01 -6.05 -0.99
C GLY A 125 -31.65 -7.51 -1.33
N GLY A 126 -31.37 -8.34 -0.32
CA GLY A 126 -31.06 -9.76 -0.48
C GLY A 126 -29.56 -10.06 -0.59
N ILE A 127 -29.20 -11.27 -0.16
CA ILE A 127 -27.84 -11.82 -0.25
C ILE A 127 -27.78 -12.74 -1.48
N ASN A 128 -26.78 -12.54 -2.32
CA ASN A 128 -26.51 -13.44 -3.45
C ASN A 128 -25.68 -14.64 -2.98
N GLN A 129 -26.31 -15.80 -2.81
CA GLN A 129 -25.66 -17.00 -2.32
C GLN A 129 -24.55 -17.50 -3.26
N GLU A 130 -24.71 -17.37 -4.58
CA GLU A 130 -23.66 -17.79 -5.54
C GLU A 130 -22.37 -16.97 -5.35
N GLY A 131 -22.50 -15.67 -5.06
CA GLY A 131 -21.39 -14.81 -4.69
C GLY A 131 -20.72 -15.24 -3.39
N VAL A 132 -21.52 -15.62 -2.38
CA VAL A 132 -21.01 -16.15 -1.11
C VAL A 132 -20.26 -17.47 -1.33
N ASP A 133 -20.81 -18.37 -2.14
CA ASP A 133 -20.21 -19.67 -2.46
C ASP A 133 -18.91 -19.51 -3.25
N HIS A 134 -18.83 -18.53 -4.15
CA HIS A 134 -17.61 -18.17 -4.87
C HIS A 134 -16.45 -17.87 -3.90
N TYR A 135 -16.66 -16.97 -2.93
CA TYR A 135 -15.61 -16.59 -1.98
C TYR A 135 -15.32 -17.67 -0.95
N ASN A 136 -16.33 -18.44 -0.51
CA ASN A 136 -16.09 -19.62 0.33
C ASN A 136 -15.17 -20.61 -0.39
N SER A 137 -15.48 -20.95 -1.64
CA SER A 137 -14.66 -21.87 -2.44
C SER A 137 -13.23 -21.35 -2.62
N LEU A 138 -13.03 -20.06 -2.85
CA LEU A 138 -11.69 -19.45 -2.90
C LEU A 138 -10.93 -19.64 -1.60
N ILE A 139 -11.56 -19.24 -0.49
CA ILE A 139 -10.95 -19.21 0.83
C ILE A 139 -10.63 -20.63 1.29
N ASP A 140 -11.52 -21.58 1.05
CA ASP A 140 -11.28 -23.00 1.34
C ASP A 140 -10.11 -23.55 0.54
N GLU A 141 -10.01 -23.19 -0.75
CA GLU A 141 -8.91 -23.64 -1.61
C GLU A 141 -7.56 -23.02 -1.18
N LEU A 142 -7.55 -21.73 -0.79
CA LEU A 142 -6.38 -21.06 -0.22
C LEU A 142 -5.92 -21.76 1.06
N VAL A 143 -6.81 -21.92 2.03
CA VAL A 143 -6.52 -22.53 3.34
C VAL A 143 -6.05 -23.97 3.17
N LYS A 144 -6.72 -24.75 2.33
CA LYS A 144 -6.33 -26.13 2.00
C LYS A 144 -4.91 -26.23 1.43
N ASN A 145 -4.45 -25.20 0.71
CA ASN A 145 -3.12 -25.13 0.15
C ASN A 145 -2.10 -24.40 1.05
N GLY A 146 -2.47 -24.08 2.29
CA GLY A 146 -1.58 -23.39 3.23
C GLY A 146 -1.32 -21.92 2.87
N ILE A 147 -2.21 -21.31 2.08
CA ILE A 147 -2.14 -19.90 1.70
C ILE A 147 -3.05 -19.10 2.62
N THR A 148 -2.49 -18.12 3.32
CA THR A 148 -3.20 -17.26 4.27
C THR A 148 -3.98 -16.17 3.51
N PRO A 149 -5.31 -16.08 3.68
CA PRO A 149 -6.11 -15.04 3.04
C PRO A 149 -5.99 -13.71 3.78
N PHE A 150 -5.68 -12.66 3.02
CA PHE A 150 -5.77 -11.25 3.42
C PHE A 150 -6.87 -10.58 2.59
N VAL A 151 -7.93 -10.10 3.23
CA VAL A 151 -9.14 -9.70 2.52
C VAL A 151 -9.36 -8.20 2.59
N THR A 152 -9.47 -7.56 1.44
CA THR A 152 -9.96 -6.18 1.30
C THR A 152 -11.49 -6.20 1.14
N ILE A 153 -12.21 -5.48 2.01
CA ILE A 153 -13.68 -5.45 2.00
C ILE A 153 -14.20 -4.58 0.86
N LEU A 154 -13.59 -3.40 0.63
CA LEU A 154 -13.93 -2.53 -0.49
C LEU A 154 -12.69 -2.07 -1.26
N HIS A 155 -12.68 -2.34 -2.56
CA HIS A 155 -11.63 -1.93 -3.49
C HIS A 155 -12.28 -1.22 -4.69
N PHE A 156 -12.72 0.01 -4.45
CA PHE A 156 -13.34 0.94 -5.42
C PHE A 156 -14.69 0.48 -6.02
N ASP A 157 -15.20 -0.68 -5.65
CA ASP A 157 -16.34 -1.33 -6.27
C ASP A 157 -17.66 -1.10 -5.51
N LEU A 158 -17.96 0.16 -5.21
CA LEU A 158 -19.22 0.55 -4.57
C LEU A 158 -20.42 0.07 -5.40
N PRO A 159 -21.45 -0.54 -4.79
CA PRO A 159 -22.68 -0.86 -5.51
C PRO A 159 -23.34 0.37 -6.13
N GLN A 160 -23.66 0.28 -7.42
CA GLN A 160 -24.39 1.34 -8.12
C GLN A 160 -25.74 1.64 -7.44
N ALA A 161 -26.40 0.62 -6.87
CA ALA A 161 -27.63 0.81 -6.09
C ALA A 161 -27.43 1.73 -4.85
N VAL A 162 -26.25 1.73 -4.23
CA VAL A 162 -25.91 2.63 -3.11
C VAL A 162 -25.66 4.05 -3.60
N GLU A 163 -25.02 4.21 -4.76
CA GLU A 163 -24.86 5.50 -5.43
C GLU A 163 -26.23 6.09 -5.79
N GLU A 164 -27.13 5.31 -6.39
CA GLU A 164 -28.46 5.77 -6.81
C GLU A 164 -29.40 6.06 -5.64
N LYS A 165 -29.30 5.31 -4.54
CA LYS A 165 -30.18 5.45 -3.38
C LYS A 165 -29.96 6.78 -2.66
N TYR A 166 -28.71 7.23 -2.50
CA TYR A 166 -28.42 8.43 -1.71
C TYR A 166 -27.13 9.18 -2.06
N GLY A 167 -26.46 8.84 -3.17
CA GLY A 167 -25.18 9.47 -3.58
C GLY A 167 -23.94 8.82 -2.97
N GLY A 168 -24.02 7.54 -2.59
CA GLY A 168 -22.88 6.74 -2.20
C GLY A 168 -22.07 7.35 -1.05
N TYR A 169 -20.77 7.54 -1.27
CA TYR A 169 -19.84 8.02 -0.23
C TYR A 169 -20.12 9.44 0.25
N LEU A 170 -20.92 10.24 -0.48
CA LEU A 170 -21.28 11.60 -0.06
C LEU A 170 -22.27 11.62 1.11
N ASN A 171 -23.00 10.52 1.32
CA ASN A 171 -24.04 10.45 2.34
C ASN A 171 -23.58 9.63 3.55
N ARG A 172 -23.87 10.12 4.75
CA ARG A 172 -23.49 9.45 6.01
C ARG A 172 -24.14 8.07 6.18
N SER A 173 -25.28 7.80 5.53
CA SER A 173 -25.89 6.46 5.51
C SER A 173 -25.00 5.38 4.89
N PHE A 174 -24.00 5.75 4.08
CA PHE A 174 -22.95 4.83 3.63
C PHE A 174 -22.24 4.11 4.79
N VAL A 175 -22.03 4.80 5.92
CA VAL A 175 -21.34 4.23 7.09
C VAL A 175 -22.09 3.01 7.62
N ASP A 176 -23.42 3.07 7.67
CA ASP A 176 -24.26 1.97 8.14
C ASP A 176 -24.32 0.82 7.14
N ASP A 177 -24.56 1.12 5.85
CA ASP A 177 -24.62 0.08 4.81
C ASP A 177 -23.25 -0.64 4.67
N PHE A 178 -22.13 0.09 4.81
CA PHE A 178 -20.78 -0.51 4.81
C PHE A 178 -20.49 -1.32 6.07
N ARG A 179 -20.95 -0.86 7.25
CA ARG A 179 -20.86 -1.62 8.50
C ARG A 179 -21.58 -2.96 8.36
N ASP A 180 -22.80 -2.95 7.83
CA ASP A 180 -23.64 -4.13 7.70
C ASP A 180 -23.05 -5.13 6.69
N TYR A 181 -22.53 -4.64 5.55
CA TYR A 181 -21.78 -5.45 4.59
C TYR A 181 -20.52 -6.06 5.21
N SER A 182 -19.75 -5.28 5.97
CA SER A 182 -18.54 -5.76 6.66
C SER A 182 -18.90 -6.84 7.70
N GLU A 183 -19.97 -6.64 8.48
CA GLU A 183 -20.45 -7.64 9.43
C GLU A 183 -20.85 -8.95 8.76
N LEU A 184 -21.50 -8.86 7.59
CA LEU A 184 -21.85 -10.04 6.80
C LEU A 184 -20.59 -10.79 6.36
N CYS A 185 -19.58 -10.10 5.82
CA CYS A 185 -18.29 -10.71 5.48
C CYS A 185 -17.62 -11.39 6.69
N PHE A 186 -17.63 -10.76 7.86
CA PHE A 186 -17.08 -11.36 9.08
C PHE A 186 -17.84 -12.63 9.50
N LYS A 187 -19.17 -12.65 9.37
CA LYS A 187 -20.00 -13.83 9.69
C LYS A 187 -19.74 -14.97 8.72
N LEU A 188 -19.64 -14.67 7.43
CA LEU A 188 -19.51 -15.67 6.37
C LEU A 188 -18.11 -16.27 6.30
N PHE A 189 -17.07 -15.46 6.51
CA PHE A 189 -15.69 -15.87 6.18
C PHE A 189 -14.70 -15.74 7.33
N GLY A 190 -15.06 -15.06 8.43
CA GLY A 190 -14.14 -14.76 9.53
C GLY A 190 -13.74 -15.97 10.40
N ASP A 191 -14.33 -17.14 10.17
CA ASP A 191 -13.83 -18.40 10.70
C ASP A 191 -12.47 -18.78 10.12
N ARG A 192 -12.22 -18.47 8.83
CA ARG A 192 -10.97 -18.73 8.09
C ARG A 192 -10.12 -17.48 7.83
N VAL A 193 -10.75 -16.32 7.63
CA VAL A 193 -10.07 -15.04 7.35
C VAL A 193 -9.74 -14.29 8.65
N LYS A 194 -8.48 -13.90 8.81
CA LYS A 194 -7.96 -13.25 10.03
C LYS A 194 -7.38 -11.86 9.79
N HIS A 195 -7.15 -11.46 8.54
CA HIS A 195 -6.60 -10.16 8.21
C HIS A 195 -7.58 -9.43 7.28
N TRP A 196 -8.18 -8.37 7.81
CA TRP A 196 -9.20 -7.59 7.12
C TRP A 196 -8.71 -6.18 6.85
N PHE A 197 -8.74 -5.76 5.60
CA PHE A 197 -8.58 -4.37 5.20
C PHE A 197 -9.96 -3.79 4.89
N THR A 198 -10.38 -2.73 5.57
CA THR A 198 -11.69 -2.12 5.28
C THR A 198 -11.71 -1.53 3.87
N PHE A 199 -10.73 -0.66 3.58
CA PHE A 199 -10.63 0.08 2.33
C PHE A 199 -9.25 -0.09 1.70
N ASN A 200 -9.23 -0.18 0.37
CA ASN A 200 -8.05 0.15 -0.42
C ASN A 200 -8.06 1.63 -0.82
N GLU A 201 -6.96 2.33 -0.54
CA GLU A 201 -6.66 3.69 -1.04
C GLU A 201 -7.84 4.68 -0.97
N PRO A 202 -8.42 4.93 0.22
CA PRO A 202 -9.59 5.79 0.34
C PRO A 202 -9.35 7.23 -0.15
N ARG A 203 -8.10 7.71 -0.11
CA ARG A 203 -7.70 8.99 -0.71
C ARG A 203 -7.90 9.01 -2.23
N ILE A 204 -7.64 7.89 -2.91
CA ILE A 204 -7.86 7.76 -4.37
C ILE A 204 -9.35 7.78 -4.67
N ILE A 205 -10.19 7.11 -3.87
CA ILE A 205 -11.65 7.22 -3.99
C ILE A 205 -12.11 8.68 -3.94
N ALA A 206 -11.69 9.42 -2.90
CA ALA A 206 -12.04 10.83 -2.74
C ALA A 206 -11.52 11.72 -3.88
N SER A 207 -10.23 11.64 -4.18
CA SER A 207 -9.62 12.54 -5.18
C SER A 207 -10.02 12.18 -6.62
N TYR A 208 -9.96 10.92 -7.01
CA TYR A 208 -10.22 10.54 -8.41
C TYR A 208 -11.72 10.51 -8.72
N GLY A 209 -12.55 10.13 -7.74
CA GLY A 209 -14.00 10.06 -7.90
C GLY A 209 -14.74 11.39 -7.76
N TYR A 210 -14.21 12.30 -6.91
CA TYR A 210 -14.95 13.50 -6.47
C TYR A 210 -14.18 14.83 -6.62
N GLU A 211 -12.90 14.80 -7.01
CA GLU A 211 -12.17 16.00 -7.42
C GLU A 211 -11.91 16.03 -8.92
N LEU A 212 -11.25 14.98 -9.44
CA LEU A 212 -10.75 14.91 -10.81
C LEU A 212 -11.77 14.29 -11.78
N GLY A 213 -12.71 13.49 -11.25
CA GLY A 213 -13.75 12.79 -11.99
C GLY A 213 -13.25 11.78 -13.04
N ILE A 214 -12.06 11.21 -12.83
CA ILE A 214 -11.43 10.22 -13.71
C ILE A 214 -11.67 8.77 -13.29
N ALA A 215 -12.28 8.58 -12.11
CA ALA A 215 -12.76 7.30 -11.61
C ALA A 215 -14.25 7.41 -11.24
N PRO A 216 -15.01 6.31 -11.22
CA PRO A 216 -16.39 6.33 -10.73
C PRO A 216 -16.51 6.97 -9.33
N PRO A 217 -17.56 7.76 -9.07
CA PRO A 217 -18.69 8.07 -9.97
C PRO A 217 -18.37 9.12 -11.04
N GLY A 218 -17.21 9.78 -11.02
CA GLY A 218 -16.80 10.74 -12.05
C GLY A 218 -17.33 12.16 -11.81
N ARG A 219 -17.47 12.55 -10.54
CA ARG A 219 -17.95 13.86 -10.10
C ARG A 219 -16.80 14.87 -10.02
N CYS A 220 -17.03 16.07 -10.54
CA CYS A 220 -16.08 17.17 -10.47
C CYS A 220 -16.69 18.51 -10.93
N SER A 221 -16.04 19.61 -10.55
CA SER A 221 -16.36 20.97 -10.99
C SER A 221 -15.18 21.64 -11.71
N LEU A 222 -14.23 20.85 -12.22
CA LEU A 222 -12.99 21.34 -12.81
C LEU A 222 -13.11 21.63 -14.32
N PRO A 223 -12.42 22.67 -14.83
CA PRO A 223 -12.28 22.93 -16.26
C PRO A 223 -11.67 21.75 -17.04
N LYS A 224 -12.22 21.45 -18.23
CA LYS A 224 -11.84 20.28 -19.06
C LYS A 224 -10.41 20.33 -19.61
N ASP A 225 -9.75 21.48 -19.59
CA ASP A 225 -8.38 21.69 -20.07
C ASP A 225 -7.32 21.30 -19.03
N ILE A 226 -7.73 21.00 -17.78
CA ILE A 226 -6.82 20.48 -16.76
C ILE A 226 -6.41 19.05 -17.10
N CYS A 227 -5.09 18.85 -17.15
CA CYS A 227 -4.50 17.55 -17.41
C CYS A 227 -4.05 16.86 -16.12
N VAL A 228 -4.60 15.68 -15.82
CA VAL A 228 -4.21 14.86 -14.66
C VAL A 228 -2.87 14.18 -14.92
N PHE A 229 -2.77 13.46 -16.04
CA PHE A 229 -1.54 12.81 -16.46
C PHE A 229 -1.01 13.48 -17.71
N LYS A 230 0.12 14.17 -17.59
CA LYS A 230 0.79 14.85 -18.70
C LYS A 230 1.43 13.84 -19.64
N SER A 231 1.36 14.09 -20.94
CA SER A 231 2.11 13.33 -21.94
C SER A 231 3.58 13.79 -21.98
N PRO A 232 4.53 12.90 -22.29
CA PRO A 232 5.91 13.31 -22.60
C PRO A 232 5.99 14.18 -23.87
N VAL A 233 4.98 14.12 -24.74
CA VAL A 233 4.84 15.03 -25.89
C VAL A 233 4.26 16.37 -25.41
N PRO A 234 4.97 17.51 -25.62
CA PRO A 234 4.50 18.83 -25.22
C PRO A 234 3.11 19.16 -25.78
N GLY A 235 2.27 19.79 -24.97
CA GLY A 235 0.92 20.20 -25.36
C GLY A 235 -0.11 19.07 -25.48
N LYS A 236 0.27 17.81 -25.23
CA LYS A 236 -0.68 16.69 -25.18
C LYS A 236 -1.01 16.32 -23.73
N CYS A 237 -2.28 16.08 -23.48
CA CYS A 237 -2.72 15.48 -22.24
C CYS A 237 -2.91 13.97 -22.42
N PHE A 238 -2.32 13.17 -21.55
CA PHE A 238 -2.51 11.73 -21.58
C PHE A 238 -3.86 11.35 -20.95
N MET A 239 -4.22 11.97 -19.82
CA MET A 239 -5.56 11.86 -19.24
C MET A 239 -6.06 13.21 -18.70
N PRO A 240 -7.09 13.82 -19.33
CA PRO A 240 -7.71 15.04 -18.84
C PRO A 240 -8.62 14.75 -17.63
N VAL A 241 -9.01 15.80 -16.90
CA VAL A 241 -10.08 15.69 -15.90
C VAL A 241 -11.42 15.37 -16.55
N GLY A 242 -12.31 14.74 -15.78
CA GLY A 242 -13.70 14.53 -16.15
C GLY A 242 -14.02 13.19 -16.82
N PRO A 243 -15.26 13.05 -17.34
CA PRO A 243 -15.99 14.11 -18.04
C PRO A 243 -16.80 15.12 -17.20
N CYS A 244 -16.82 15.00 -15.86
CA CYS A 244 -17.57 15.87 -14.92
C CYS A 244 -19.06 15.99 -15.24
N ASN A 245 -19.63 15.03 -15.97
CA ASN A 245 -20.99 15.11 -16.48
C ASN A 245 -22.05 15.02 -15.37
N LEU A 246 -21.70 14.44 -14.21
CA LEU A 246 -22.58 14.33 -13.05
C LEU A 246 -22.55 15.58 -12.15
N GLY A 247 -21.84 16.63 -12.58
CA GLY A 247 -21.52 17.78 -11.74
C GLY A 247 -20.64 17.38 -10.56
N GLY A 248 -20.74 18.12 -9.47
CA GLY A 248 -19.98 17.91 -8.25
C GLY A 248 -19.36 19.19 -7.73
N ASN A 249 -18.57 19.07 -6.68
CA ASN A 249 -17.81 20.18 -6.13
C ASN A 249 -16.43 19.70 -5.67
N SER A 250 -15.43 19.92 -6.51
CA SER A 250 -14.04 19.49 -6.29
C SER A 250 -13.37 20.17 -5.08
N SER A 251 -14.00 21.19 -4.50
CA SER A 251 -13.53 21.87 -3.28
C SER A 251 -14.09 21.29 -1.98
N THR A 252 -15.19 20.52 -2.01
CA THR A 252 -15.88 20.04 -0.79
C THR A 252 -16.13 18.53 -0.80
N GLU A 253 -16.56 17.98 -1.93
CA GLU A 253 -16.93 16.55 -2.03
C GLU A 253 -15.80 15.58 -1.64
N PRO A 254 -14.52 15.79 -2.03
CA PRO A 254 -13.43 14.93 -1.57
C PRO A 254 -13.32 14.86 -0.03
N TYR A 255 -13.58 15.96 0.67
CA TYR A 255 -13.53 16.04 2.13
C TYR A 255 -14.70 15.33 2.80
N ILE A 256 -15.91 15.48 2.25
CA ILE A 256 -17.10 14.76 2.74
C ILE A 256 -16.89 13.25 2.58
N VAL A 257 -16.40 12.82 1.41
CA VAL A 257 -16.14 11.41 1.11
C VAL A 257 -15.07 10.82 2.03
N ALA A 258 -13.93 11.50 2.18
CA ALA A 258 -12.88 11.01 3.08
C ALA A 258 -13.35 10.95 4.54
N HIS A 259 -14.15 11.92 5.00
CA HIS A 259 -14.74 11.92 6.34
C HIS A 259 -15.64 10.70 6.55
N ASN A 260 -16.57 10.42 5.63
CA ASN A 260 -17.43 9.24 5.72
C ASN A 260 -16.64 7.92 5.65
N LEU A 261 -15.56 7.85 4.85
CA LEU A 261 -14.68 6.68 4.81
C LEU A 261 -13.92 6.45 6.13
N ILE A 262 -13.46 7.52 6.79
CA ILE A 262 -12.82 7.43 8.12
C ILE A 262 -13.83 6.92 9.16
N LEU A 263 -15.04 7.48 9.19
CA LEU A 263 -16.10 7.04 10.09
C LEU A 263 -16.52 5.58 9.84
N ALA A 264 -16.64 5.19 8.57
CA ALA A 264 -16.95 3.82 8.18
C ALA A 264 -15.87 2.83 8.63
N HIS A 265 -14.58 3.17 8.46
CA HIS A 265 -13.48 2.35 8.96
C HIS A 265 -13.56 2.20 10.48
N ALA A 266 -13.68 3.31 11.21
CA ALA A 266 -13.73 3.29 12.68
C ALA A 266 -14.94 2.52 13.22
N THR A 267 -16.10 2.65 12.55
CA THR A 267 -17.31 1.89 12.87
C THR A 267 -17.10 0.39 12.69
N VAL A 268 -16.46 -0.02 11.58
CA VAL A 268 -16.17 -1.43 11.30
C VAL A 268 -15.12 -2.00 12.25
N ALA A 269 -14.07 -1.25 12.56
CA ALA A 269 -13.04 -1.65 13.52
C ALA A 269 -13.64 -1.85 14.92
N LYS A 270 -14.46 -0.89 15.38
CA LYS A 270 -15.20 -1.00 16.65
C LYS A 270 -16.11 -2.22 16.66
N LEU A 271 -16.90 -2.42 15.60
CA LEU A 271 -17.76 -3.58 15.45
C LEU A 271 -16.98 -4.89 15.55
N TYR A 272 -15.85 -5.00 14.83
CA TYR A 272 -15.04 -6.20 14.81
C TYR A 272 -14.47 -6.50 16.20
N ARG A 273 -13.93 -5.45 16.84
CA ARG A 273 -13.39 -5.51 18.19
C ARG A 273 -14.42 -6.02 19.18
N GLU A 274 -15.61 -5.43 19.19
CA GLU A 274 -16.69 -5.70 20.15
C GLU A 274 -17.41 -7.05 19.93
N LYS A 275 -17.49 -7.55 18.69
CA LYS A 275 -18.22 -8.80 18.40
C LYS A 275 -17.33 -10.01 18.13
N TYR A 276 -16.09 -9.81 17.68
CA TYR A 276 -15.27 -10.91 17.13
C TYR A 276 -13.86 -11.02 17.77
N GLN A 277 -13.37 -9.99 18.48
CA GLN A 277 -12.09 -10.01 19.20
C GLN A 277 -12.20 -10.07 20.75
N VAL A 278 -13.37 -9.81 21.35
CA VAL A 278 -13.51 -9.56 22.81
C VAL A 278 -13.07 -10.68 23.77
N PHE A 279 -12.51 -10.22 24.90
CA PHE A 279 -12.20 -10.83 26.22
C PHE A 279 -13.05 -10.18 27.36
N PHE A 280 -13.19 -10.82 28.53
CA PHE A 280 -14.20 -10.56 29.61
C PHE A 280 -14.22 -9.23 30.37
N VAL A 281 -15.41 -8.98 30.94
CA VAL A 281 -15.73 -8.09 32.08
C VAL A 281 -16.39 -8.90 33.22
N ILE A 282 -16.08 -8.54 34.48
CA ILE A 282 -16.63 -9.12 35.72
C ILE A 282 -18.00 -8.48 36.02
N ARG A 283 -19.01 -9.26 36.44
CA ARG A 283 -20.30 -8.71 36.89
C ARG A 283 -20.47 -8.80 38.41
N GLY A 284 -20.80 -7.68 39.05
CA GLY A 284 -21.31 -7.64 40.42
C GLY A 284 -22.28 -6.47 40.62
N GLY A 285 -23.59 -6.78 40.66
CA GLY A 285 -24.66 -6.19 41.48
C GLY A 285 -24.98 -4.69 41.46
N HIS A 286 -24.05 -3.82 41.10
CA HIS A 286 -24.29 -2.40 40.86
C HIS A 286 -24.06 -2.16 39.37
N GLU A 287 -24.97 -1.46 38.71
CA GLU A 287 -24.74 -0.94 37.36
C GLU A 287 -23.53 -0.01 37.40
N PHE A 288 -22.34 -0.56 37.24
CA PHE A 288 -21.20 0.20 36.77
C PHE A 288 -21.28 0.18 35.25
N LYS A 289 -21.84 1.27 34.68
CA LYS A 289 -21.49 1.65 33.31
C LYS A 289 -19.98 1.86 33.30
N CYS A 290 -19.23 0.91 32.76
CA CYS A 290 -17.84 1.17 32.41
C CYS A 290 -17.85 2.18 31.25
N TYR A 291 -17.76 3.46 31.60
CA TYR A 291 -17.18 4.45 30.72
C TYR A 291 -15.73 4.03 30.54
N THR A 292 -15.34 3.74 29.30
CA THR A 292 -13.95 3.76 28.90
C THR A 292 -13.46 5.19 29.02
N GLU A 293 -13.09 5.64 30.22
CA GLU A 293 -12.38 6.90 30.41
C GLU A 293 -10.91 6.77 29.98
N PRO A 294 -10.27 7.85 29.48
CA PRO A 294 -9.08 7.76 28.63
C PRO A 294 -7.75 7.76 29.40
N HIS A 295 -7.75 7.62 30.73
CA HIS A 295 -6.59 7.96 31.56
C HIS A 295 -5.70 6.80 32.05
N PHE A 296 -5.82 5.59 31.50
CA PHE A 296 -4.89 4.50 31.82
C PHE A 296 -3.83 4.30 30.73
N ASP A 297 -2.59 4.68 31.04
CA ASP A 297 -1.41 4.55 30.18
C ASP A 297 -1.20 3.12 29.67
N GLN A 298 -0.87 3.03 28.39
CA GLN A 298 -0.72 1.82 27.57
C GLN A 298 0.29 0.78 28.12
N ILE A 299 1.20 1.21 29.02
CA ILE A 299 2.19 0.34 29.70
C ILE A 299 1.55 -0.45 30.85
N THR A 300 0.58 0.13 31.57
CA THR A 300 -0.10 -0.55 32.68
C THR A 300 -1.10 -1.60 32.18
N ASN A 301 -1.74 -1.36 31.02
CA ASN A 301 -2.61 -2.35 30.39
C ASN A 301 -1.83 -3.61 29.99
N ASN A 302 -0.70 -3.49 29.29
CA ASN A 302 0.04 -4.68 28.86
C ASN A 302 0.61 -5.48 30.04
N PHE A 303 1.04 -4.82 31.12
CA PHE A 303 1.54 -5.52 32.32
C PHE A 303 0.42 -6.15 33.16
N PHE A 304 -0.74 -5.48 33.27
CA PHE A 304 -1.91 -6.00 33.98
C PHE A 304 -2.57 -7.17 33.24
N PHE A 305 -2.68 -7.10 31.91
CA PHE A 305 -3.16 -8.20 31.07
C PHE A 305 -2.16 -9.35 30.95
N PHE A 306 -0.84 -9.09 31.01
CA PHE A 306 0.21 -10.11 31.07
C PHE A 306 0.26 -10.82 32.42
N LEU A 307 0.06 -10.11 33.53
CA LEU A 307 -0.07 -10.71 34.86
C LEU A 307 -1.35 -11.55 34.98
N LEU A 308 -2.48 -11.09 34.41
CA LEU A 308 -3.70 -11.90 34.36
C LEU A 308 -3.51 -13.16 33.51
N SER A 309 -2.79 -13.08 32.39
CA SER A 309 -2.56 -14.21 31.49
C SER A 309 -1.66 -15.30 32.08
N LEU A 310 -0.75 -14.93 32.98
CA LEU A 310 0.14 -15.86 33.67
C LEU A 310 -0.50 -16.58 34.87
N PHE A 311 -1.65 -16.11 35.39
CA PHE A 311 -2.25 -16.60 36.63
C PHE A 311 -3.65 -17.23 36.49
N PHE A 312 -4.10 -17.56 35.27
CA PHE A 312 -5.49 -17.96 35.03
C PHE A 312 -5.97 -19.19 35.82
N ARG A 313 -5.13 -20.23 36.04
CA ARG A 313 -5.58 -21.44 36.78
C ARG A 313 -5.76 -21.21 38.28
N GLU A 314 -4.89 -20.42 38.89
CA GLU A 314 -4.95 -20.16 40.33
C GLU A 314 -6.03 -19.11 40.65
N VAL A 315 -6.16 -18.09 39.80
CA VAL A 315 -7.19 -17.04 39.94
C VAL A 315 -8.59 -17.59 39.65
N GLU A 316 -8.78 -18.47 38.65
CA GLU A 316 -10.05 -19.18 38.43
C GLU A 316 -10.50 -19.96 39.67
N THR A 317 -9.57 -20.71 40.28
CA THR A 317 -9.85 -21.49 41.49
C THR A 317 -10.21 -20.60 42.69
N ILE A 318 -9.54 -19.46 42.83
CA ILE A 318 -9.81 -18.48 43.90
C ILE A 318 -11.16 -17.79 43.67
N LEU A 319 -11.46 -17.34 42.45
CA LEU A 319 -12.69 -16.63 42.11
C LEU A 319 -13.93 -17.53 42.22
N LEU A 320 -13.83 -18.80 41.82
CA LEU A 320 -14.88 -19.81 42.05
C LEU A 320 -15.06 -20.11 43.55
N LYS A 321 -13.97 -20.17 44.33
CA LYS A 321 -14.03 -20.32 45.81
C LYS A 321 -14.66 -19.11 46.51
N LEU A 322 -14.56 -17.92 45.92
CA LEU A 322 -15.18 -16.69 46.42
C LEU A 322 -16.65 -16.52 45.98
N GLY A 323 -17.23 -17.50 45.27
CA GLY A 323 -18.64 -17.48 44.87
C GLY A 323 -18.96 -16.53 43.72
N LEU A 324 -17.95 -16.07 42.98
CA LEU A 324 -18.14 -15.21 41.81
C LEU A 324 -18.47 -16.08 40.58
N ASN A 325 -19.63 -15.86 39.98
CA ASN A 325 -20.01 -16.50 38.72
C ASN A 325 -19.16 -15.92 37.58
N VAL A 326 -18.11 -16.63 37.18
CA VAL A 326 -17.25 -16.29 36.04
C VAL A 326 -17.70 -17.10 34.83
N ILE A 327 -18.05 -16.43 33.73
CA ILE A 327 -18.31 -17.08 32.43
C ILE A 327 -17.14 -16.78 31.50
N ILE A 328 -16.52 -17.83 30.93
CA ILE A 328 -15.39 -17.73 30.00
C ILE A 328 -15.85 -17.95 28.52
N LEU A 329 -16.27 -16.90 27.81
CA LEU A 329 -16.31 -16.70 26.33
C LEU A 329 -14.97 -16.32 25.64
N GLN A 330 -14.42 -17.25 24.88
CA GLN A 330 -13.19 -17.09 24.09
C GLN A 330 -13.38 -16.14 22.88
N ALA A 331 -12.32 -15.43 22.45
CA ALA A 331 -12.31 -14.67 21.21
C ALA A 331 -12.79 -15.54 20.03
N LYS A 332 -13.87 -15.12 19.37
CA LYS A 332 -14.59 -15.94 18.38
C LYS A 332 -13.76 -16.18 17.12
N GLN A 333 -13.01 -15.17 16.66
CA GLN A 333 -12.30 -15.25 15.38
C GLN A 333 -10.81 -14.95 15.46
N LYS A 334 -10.33 -14.17 16.44
CA LYS A 334 -8.89 -13.81 16.60
C LYS A 334 -8.28 -13.12 15.37
N GLY A 335 -9.08 -12.46 14.53
CA GLY A 335 -8.57 -11.66 13.43
C GLY A 335 -8.23 -10.24 13.86
N GLU A 336 -7.83 -9.42 12.89
CA GLU A 336 -7.47 -8.00 13.03
C GLU A 336 -8.03 -7.19 11.86
N VAL A 337 -8.34 -5.93 12.13
CA VAL A 337 -8.87 -4.97 11.15
C VAL A 337 -7.90 -3.81 10.97
N GLY A 338 -7.54 -3.56 9.72
CA GLY A 338 -6.72 -2.43 9.30
C GLY A 338 -7.26 -1.76 8.05
N ILE A 339 -6.46 -0.87 7.50
CA ILE A 339 -6.77 -0.10 6.29
C ILE A 339 -5.54 -0.03 5.40
N VAL A 340 -5.74 0.05 4.09
CA VAL A 340 -4.65 0.19 3.11
C VAL A 340 -4.60 1.64 2.62
N LEU A 341 -3.51 2.34 2.93
CA LEU A 341 -3.27 3.72 2.50
C LEU A 341 -2.19 3.79 1.43
N VAL A 342 -2.24 4.81 0.58
CA VAL A 342 -1.25 5.07 -0.46
C VAL A 342 -0.65 6.46 -0.31
N THR A 343 0.67 6.53 -0.28
CA THR A 343 1.40 7.79 -0.36
C THR A 343 2.78 7.58 -0.96
N PRO A 344 3.24 8.49 -1.83
CA PRO A 344 4.66 8.65 -2.08
C PRO A 344 5.41 9.03 -0.79
N TYR A 345 6.73 8.87 -0.82
CA TYR A 345 7.59 9.64 0.07
C TYR A 345 7.90 11.01 -0.55
N TYR A 346 7.78 12.07 0.25
CA TYR A 346 8.03 13.44 -0.19
C TYR A 346 9.41 13.92 0.22
N VAL A 347 10.25 14.19 -0.78
CA VAL A 347 11.58 14.80 -0.61
C VAL A 347 11.42 16.31 -0.77
N PRO A 348 11.88 17.16 0.16
CA PRO A 348 11.91 18.60 -0.08
C PRO A 348 12.69 18.91 -1.36
N TYR A 349 12.11 19.72 -2.26
CA TYR A 349 12.71 20.04 -3.55
C TYR A 349 14.05 20.78 -3.41
N SER A 350 14.19 21.58 -2.36
CA SER A 350 15.43 22.25 -1.97
C SER A 350 15.62 22.21 -0.44
N LYS A 351 16.73 22.79 0.03
CA LYS A 351 17.02 22.94 1.47
C LYS A 351 16.27 24.11 2.11
N SER A 352 15.45 24.84 1.37
CA SER A 352 14.69 25.98 1.90
C SER A 352 13.64 25.52 2.91
N GLN A 353 13.24 26.40 3.83
CA GLN A 353 12.20 26.06 4.82
C GLN A 353 10.85 25.85 4.12
N GLU A 354 10.57 26.62 3.08
CA GLU A 354 9.31 26.56 2.34
C GLU A 354 9.11 25.19 1.68
N ASP A 355 10.14 24.61 1.08
CA ASP A 355 10.07 23.29 0.45
C ASP A 355 10.01 22.15 1.49
N GLN A 356 10.62 22.34 2.66
CA GLN A 356 10.46 21.42 3.80
C GLN A 356 9.03 21.45 4.33
N ASP A 357 8.45 22.64 4.50
CA ASP A 357 7.06 22.81 4.91
C ASP A 357 6.11 22.26 3.84
N ALA A 358 6.43 22.41 2.55
CA ALA A 358 5.66 21.81 1.46
C ALA A 358 5.66 20.27 1.53
N ALA A 359 6.80 19.65 1.85
CA ALA A 359 6.86 18.20 2.07
C ALA A 359 5.98 17.77 3.26
N ASN A 360 6.01 18.52 4.36
CA ASN A 360 5.15 18.27 5.53
C ASN A 360 3.67 18.40 5.19
N ARG A 361 3.26 19.46 4.46
CA ARG A 361 1.88 19.62 3.99
C ARG A 361 1.45 18.47 3.09
N LEU A 362 2.31 18.00 2.18
CA LEU A 362 1.98 16.84 1.36
C LEU A 362 1.83 15.55 2.18
N PHE A 363 2.68 15.31 3.18
CA PHE A 363 2.47 14.20 4.12
C PHE A 363 1.15 14.31 4.88
N ASP A 364 0.80 15.50 5.36
CA ASP A 364 -0.47 15.73 6.04
C ASP A 364 -1.66 15.47 5.11
N PHE A 365 -1.66 15.95 3.87
CA PHE A 365 -2.77 15.75 2.94
C PHE A 365 -2.86 14.33 2.35
N TYR A 366 -1.75 13.61 2.19
CA TYR A 366 -1.75 12.28 1.55
C TYR A 366 -1.77 11.11 2.53
N LEU A 367 -1.12 11.24 3.68
CA LEU A 367 -1.06 10.19 4.71
C LEU A 367 -1.80 10.63 5.98
N GLY A 368 -1.50 11.83 6.48
CA GLY A 368 -2.07 12.38 7.71
C GLY A 368 -3.59 12.55 7.66
N TRP A 369 -4.16 12.77 6.47
CA TRP A 369 -5.60 12.95 6.29
C TRP A 369 -6.41 11.78 6.85
N PHE A 370 -5.84 10.56 6.80
CA PHE A 370 -6.40 9.36 7.41
C PHE A 370 -5.67 8.97 8.70
N MET A 371 -4.33 9.03 8.73
CA MET A 371 -3.55 8.59 9.88
C MET A 371 -3.73 9.46 11.13
N ASP A 372 -3.79 10.79 11.00
CA ASP A 372 -3.93 11.68 12.16
C ASP A 372 -5.28 11.46 12.88
N PRO A 373 -6.43 11.31 12.19
CA PRO A 373 -7.68 10.90 12.83
C PRO A 373 -7.55 9.57 13.61
N PHE A 374 -6.90 8.56 13.03
CA PHE A 374 -6.78 7.26 13.68
C PHE A 374 -5.83 7.24 14.88
N VAL A 375 -4.84 8.14 14.93
CA VAL A 375 -3.83 8.16 16.01
C VAL A 375 -4.15 9.24 17.05
N PHE A 376 -4.56 10.42 16.60
CA PHE A 376 -4.75 11.61 17.44
C PHE A 376 -6.23 11.97 17.65
N GLY A 377 -7.14 11.47 16.82
CA GLY A 377 -8.58 11.77 16.89
C GLY A 377 -9.00 13.01 16.09
N GLU A 378 -8.08 13.64 15.37
CA GLU A 378 -8.35 14.88 14.62
C GLU A 378 -7.59 14.89 13.29
N TYR A 379 -8.05 15.70 12.32
CA TYR A 379 -7.30 15.97 11.09
C TYR A 379 -5.99 16.72 11.35
N PRO A 380 -4.99 16.63 10.45
CA PRO A 380 -3.74 17.39 10.58
C PRO A 380 -3.99 18.90 10.73
N LYS A 381 -3.20 19.57 11.56
CA LYS A 381 -3.32 21.01 11.80
C LYS A 381 -3.26 21.82 10.51
N SER A 382 -2.32 21.50 9.61
CA SER A 382 -2.15 22.18 8.33
C SER A 382 -3.42 22.08 7.47
N MET A 383 -4.08 20.92 7.43
CA MET A 383 -5.34 20.73 6.71
C MET A 383 -6.45 21.61 7.30
N ARG A 384 -6.60 21.66 8.63
CA ARG A 384 -7.63 22.49 9.26
C ARG A 384 -7.43 23.98 8.96
N GLU A 385 -6.18 24.45 8.98
CA GLU A 385 -5.84 25.85 8.74
C GLU A 385 -5.99 26.27 7.26
N LEU A 386 -5.68 25.37 6.33
CA LEU A 386 -5.72 25.64 4.88
C LEU A 386 -7.09 25.38 4.25
N VAL A 387 -7.78 24.31 4.67
CA VAL A 387 -9.06 23.89 4.09
C VAL A 387 -10.25 24.58 4.76
N LYS A 388 -10.14 24.84 6.08
CA LYS A 388 -11.13 25.57 6.90
C LYS A 388 -12.53 24.93 6.82
N GLU A 389 -13.57 25.73 6.59
CA GLU A 389 -14.98 25.33 6.62
C GLU A 389 -15.37 24.22 5.63
N ARG A 390 -14.51 23.93 4.64
CA ARG A 390 -14.74 22.82 3.69
C ARG A 390 -14.34 21.47 4.26
N LEU A 391 -13.54 21.43 5.33
CA LEU A 391 -13.14 20.21 6.01
C LEU A 391 -14.21 19.89 7.08
N PRO A 392 -14.91 18.75 6.98
CA PRO A 392 -15.88 18.36 8.00
C PRO A 392 -15.23 18.23 9.39
N GLU A 393 -16.02 18.44 10.44
CA GLU A 393 -15.58 18.28 11.83
C GLU A 393 -16.12 16.97 12.41
N PHE A 394 -15.31 16.31 13.24
CA PHE A 394 -15.78 15.18 14.05
C PHE A 394 -16.52 15.70 15.29
N THR A 395 -17.67 15.11 15.59
CA THR A 395 -18.30 15.21 16.91
C THR A 395 -17.40 14.60 17.99
N GLU A 396 -17.63 14.93 19.26
CA GLU A 396 -16.83 14.38 20.36
C GLU A 396 -16.91 12.85 20.44
N GLU A 397 -18.08 12.28 20.18
CA GLU A 397 -18.27 10.83 20.11
C GLU A 397 -17.48 10.21 18.95
N GLU A 398 -17.42 10.88 17.81
CA GLU A 398 -16.64 10.43 16.65
C GLU A 398 -15.14 10.52 16.91
N LYS A 399 -14.64 11.60 17.55
CA LYS A 399 -13.22 11.72 17.92
C LYS A 399 -12.77 10.54 18.78
N VAL A 400 -13.59 10.15 19.75
CA VAL A 400 -13.34 8.97 20.61
C VAL A 400 -13.39 7.68 19.79
N MET A 401 -14.32 7.56 18.85
CA MET A 401 -14.47 6.35 18.02
C MET A 401 -13.33 6.17 17.01
N VAL A 402 -12.88 7.23 16.34
CA VAL A 402 -11.84 7.16 15.30
C VAL A 402 -10.45 6.98 15.90
N LYS A 403 -10.19 7.56 17.08
CA LYS A 403 -8.92 7.42 17.77
C LYS A 403 -8.70 5.97 18.23
N GLY A 404 -7.59 5.37 17.81
CA GLY A 404 -7.25 3.98 18.14
C GLY A 404 -8.06 2.95 17.35
N SER A 405 -8.60 3.31 16.19
CA SER A 405 -9.38 2.39 15.36
C SER A 405 -8.55 1.48 14.44
N LEU A 406 -7.21 1.48 14.55
CA LEU A 406 -6.32 0.65 13.75
C LEU A 406 -5.69 -0.47 14.58
N ASP A 407 -5.93 -1.73 14.22
CA ASP A 407 -5.13 -2.85 14.74
C ASP A 407 -3.78 -2.95 14.00
N PHE A 408 -3.77 -2.63 12.71
CA PHE A 408 -2.56 -2.51 11.88
C PHE A 408 -2.78 -1.54 10.71
N LEU A 409 -1.68 -1.08 10.13
CA LEU A 409 -1.64 -0.26 8.92
C LEU A 409 -1.14 -1.09 7.73
N ALA A 410 -1.76 -0.94 6.57
CA ALA A 410 -1.20 -1.44 5.33
C ALA A 410 -0.87 -0.27 4.38
N MET A 411 0.23 -0.41 3.65
CA MET A 411 0.75 0.63 2.76
C MET A 411 0.90 0.12 1.34
N ASN A 412 0.31 0.85 0.41
CA ASN A 412 0.63 0.77 -1.01
C ASN A 412 1.74 1.78 -1.29
N TYR A 413 2.85 1.32 -1.88
CA TYR A 413 3.99 2.17 -2.20
C TYR A 413 4.52 1.87 -3.59
N TYR A 414 4.57 2.91 -4.43
CA TYR A 414 4.97 2.80 -5.83
C TYR A 414 6.16 3.69 -6.19
N ALA A 415 6.22 4.90 -5.63
CA ALA A 415 7.22 5.89 -6.02
C ALA A 415 7.46 6.92 -4.90
N SER A 416 8.45 7.77 -5.13
CA SER A 416 8.67 8.98 -4.36
C SER A 416 8.43 10.21 -5.22
N SER A 417 8.39 11.38 -4.60
CA SER A 417 8.34 12.65 -5.33
C SER A 417 9.07 13.76 -4.57
N TYR A 418 9.60 14.72 -5.30
CA TYR A 418 9.94 16.01 -4.72
C TYR A 418 8.68 16.80 -4.40
N ALA A 419 8.76 17.57 -3.32
CA ALA A 419 7.76 18.49 -2.83
C ALA A 419 8.31 19.92 -2.96
N LYS A 420 7.66 20.74 -3.77
CA LYS A 420 8.04 22.14 -3.95
C LYS A 420 6.94 23.06 -3.45
N ASN A 421 7.29 24.10 -2.71
CA ASN A 421 6.33 25.10 -2.26
C ASN A 421 5.69 25.79 -3.48
N LYS A 422 4.36 25.75 -3.55
CA LYS A 422 3.59 26.35 -4.64
C LYS A 422 2.20 26.74 -4.17
N PRO A 423 2.04 27.93 -3.59
CA PRO A 423 0.72 28.48 -3.30
C PRO A 423 -0.11 28.62 -4.59
N PRO A 424 -1.43 28.34 -4.55
CA PRO A 424 -2.30 28.56 -5.69
C PRO A 424 -2.37 30.05 -6.06
N SER A 425 -2.58 30.34 -7.34
CA SER A 425 -2.83 31.73 -7.78
C SER A 425 -4.17 32.23 -7.22
N PRO A 426 -4.37 33.54 -7.00
CA PRO A 426 -5.63 34.06 -6.45
C PRO A 426 -6.90 33.69 -7.22
N ASN A 427 -6.76 33.40 -8.52
CA ASN A 427 -7.86 33.03 -9.42
C ASN A 427 -7.91 31.53 -9.73
N GLU A 428 -7.10 30.68 -9.08
CA GLU A 428 -7.18 29.22 -9.24
C GLU A 428 -8.51 28.70 -8.69
N VAL A 429 -9.08 27.71 -9.38
CA VAL A 429 -10.30 27.04 -8.92
C VAL A 429 -9.96 26.25 -7.66
N LEU A 430 -10.68 26.54 -6.58
CA LEU A 430 -10.51 25.85 -5.30
C LEU A 430 -10.76 24.35 -5.47
N ARG A 431 -9.82 23.53 -5.02
CA ARG A 431 -9.85 22.07 -5.16
C ARG A 431 -8.85 21.41 -4.22
N TYR A 432 -9.15 20.17 -3.84
CA TYR A 432 -8.33 19.36 -2.93
C TYR A 432 -6.82 19.35 -3.30
N THR A 433 -6.48 19.13 -4.57
CA THR A 433 -5.07 18.97 -5.02
C THR A 433 -4.24 20.25 -4.82
N LEU A 434 -4.86 21.43 -4.72
CA LEU A 434 -4.15 22.69 -4.50
C LEU A 434 -4.10 23.14 -3.05
N ASP A 435 -4.92 22.55 -2.19
CA ASP A 435 -5.07 22.99 -0.80
C ASP A 435 -3.79 22.75 0.02
N ALA A 436 -2.96 21.79 -0.36
CA ALA A 436 -1.65 21.58 0.23
C ALA A 436 -0.64 22.71 -0.12
N ALA A 437 -0.96 23.63 -1.03
CA ALA A 437 -0.08 24.70 -1.50
C ALA A 437 1.33 24.19 -1.89
N ALA A 438 1.38 23.04 -2.54
CA ALA A 438 2.61 22.33 -2.87
C ALA A 438 2.48 21.61 -4.21
N GLU A 439 3.57 21.53 -4.95
CA GLU A 439 3.69 20.81 -6.21
C GLU A 439 4.47 19.51 -6.02
N ILE A 440 3.95 18.44 -6.61
CA ILE A 440 4.58 17.13 -6.65
C ILE A 440 5.36 17.02 -7.96
N ILE A 441 6.65 16.72 -7.86
CA ILE A 441 7.55 16.51 -9.02
C ILE A 441 8.16 15.12 -8.89
N GLY A 442 8.11 14.30 -9.94
CA GLY A 442 8.67 12.95 -9.90
C GLY A 442 10.16 12.94 -9.53
N VAL A 443 10.58 12.02 -8.65
CA VAL A 443 11.99 11.80 -8.31
C VAL A 443 12.43 10.40 -8.72
N THR A 444 13.64 10.34 -9.28
CA THR A 444 14.34 9.09 -9.58
C THR A 444 15.81 9.26 -9.19
N ASP A 445 16.51 8.15 -8.96
CA ASP A 445 17.97 8.14 -8.79
C ASP A 445 18.74 7.88 -10.10
N GLY A 446 18.12 8.15 -11.26
CA GLY A 446 18.70 7.82 -12.56
C GLY A 446 18.49 6.36 -13.00
N HIS A 447 17.88 5.52 -12.16
CA HIS A 447 17.48 4.14 -12.50
C HIS A 447 15.95 3.96 -12.57
N GLY A 448 15.22 5.04 -12.83
CA GLY A 448 13.78 5.04 -13.10
C GLY A 448 12.85 5.12 -11.87
N ASN A 449 13.36 4.82 -10.66
CA ASN A 449 12.63 4.97 -9.40
C ASN A 449 13.55 5.50 -8.29
N TRP A 450 13.01 5.72 -7.08
CA TRP A 450 13.83 6.02 -5.89
C TRP A 450 13.36 5.17 -4.70
N PRO A 451 13.91 3.95 -4.52
CA PRO A 451 13.43 2.98 -3.55
C PRO A 451 13.75 3.37 -2.10
N GLU A 452 14.75 4.26 -1.89
CA GLU A 452 15.08 4.81 -0.58
C GLU A 452 13.88 5.54 0.08
N GLY A 453 12.96 6.06 -0.72
CA GLY A 453 11.73 6.64 -0.19
C GLY A 453 10.87 5.65 0.58
N LEU A 454 10.88 4.35 0.25
CA LEU A 454 10.17 3.34 1.04
C LEU A 454 10.79 3.21 2.43
N GLU A 455 12.13 3.12 2.51
CA GLU A 455 12.86 3.08 3.78
C GLU A 455 12.53 4.32 4.63
N LYS A 456 12.56 5.50 4.02
CA LYS A 456 12.28 6.76 4.73
C LYS A 456 10.82 6.89 5.14
N LEU A 457 9.86 6.46 4.30
CA LEU A 457 8.44 6.46 4.63
C LEU A 457 8.15 5.56 5.83
N MET A 458 8.74 4.37 5.85
CA MET A 458 8.59 3.44 6.96
C MET A 458 9.15 4.01 8.27
N ASN A 459 10.29 4.70 8.23
CA ASN A 459 10.82 5.40 9.40
C ASN A 459 9.94 6.59 9.82
N TYR A 460 9.44 7.38 8.87
CA TYR A 460 8.49 8.46 9.16
C TYR A 460 7.24 7.95 9.88
N ILE A 461 6.66 6.84 9.41
CA ILE A 461 5.49 6.20 10.05
C ILE A 461 5.84 5.73 11.46
N LYS A 462 7.01 5.10 11.63
CA LYS A 462 7.51 4.70 12.96
C LYS A 462 7.57 5.88 13.92
N ASP A 463 8.22 6.96 13.49
CA ASP A 463 8.55 8.09 14.35
C ASP A 463 7.31 8.96 14.66
N LYS A 464 6.41 9.18 13.68
CA LYS A 464 5.22 10.02 13.87
C LYS A 464 4.04 9.27 14.50
N TYR A 465 3.83 7.99 14.18
CA TYR A 465 2.60 7.27 14.51
C TYR A 465 2.80 6.09 15.48
N ASN A 466 3.84 6.15 16.32
CA ASN A 466 4.11 5.16 17.38
C ASN A 466 4.34 3.73 16.85
N ASN A 467 5.08 3.60 15.74
CA ASN A 467 5.52 2.32 15.17
C ASN A 467 4.42 1.25 15.06
N PRO A 468 3.31 1.53 14.35
CA PRO A 468 2.21 0.59 14.23
C PRO A 468 2.69 -0.69 13.53
N LYS A 469 1.93 -1.77 13.68
CA LYS A 469 2.13 -2.97 12.85
C LYS A 469 1.86 -2.60 11.39
N VAL A 470 2.82 -2.84 10.49
CA VAL A 470 2.73 -2.45 9.07
C VAL A 470 2.79 -3.66 8.14
N TYR A 471 1.97 -3.66 7.09
CA TYR A 471 2.13 -4.51 5.91
C TYR A 471 2.36 -3.66 4.67
N ILE A 472 3.26 -4.05 3.77
CA ILE A 472 3.28 -3.48 2.41
C ILE A 472 2.25 -4.26 1.60
N ALA A 473 1.06 -3.68 1.39
CA ALA A 473 -0.06 -4.35 0.72
C ALA A 473 0.03 -4.32 -0.81
N GLU A 474 0.74 -3.33 -1.35
CA GLU A 474 1.07 -3.26 -2.77
C GLU A 474 2.44 -2.61 -2.97
N ASN A 475 3.23 -3.23 -3.84
CA ASN A 475 4.43 -2.66 -4.40
C ASN A 475 4.72 -3.33 -5.74
N GLY A 476 4.97 -2.53 -6.78
CA GLY A 476 5.18 -3.04 -8.13
C GLY A 476 5.44 -1.94 -9.13
N ILE A 477 5.62 -2.33 -10.39
CA ILE A 477 5.82 -1.41 -11.50
C ILE A 477 5.08 -1.92 -12.73
N ALA A 478 4.44 -1.01 -13.47
CA ALA A 478 3.75 -1.33 -14.70
C ALA A 478 4.73 -1.47 -15.88
N GLY A 479 4.52 -2.47 -16.72
CA GLY A 479 4.97 -2.46 -18.11
C GLY A 479 3.90 -1.87 -19.02
N VAL A 480 4.29 -1.34 -20.18
CA VAL A 480 3.34 -0.91 -21.21
C VAL A 480 2.94 -2.13 -22.04
N ARG A 481 1.64 -2.37 -22.22
CA ARG A 481 1.13 -3.41 -23.12
C ARG A 481 1.47 -3.05 -24.56
N ASN A 482 2.12 -3.97 -25.25
CA ASN A 482 2.34 -3.88 -26.69
C ASN A 482 2.22 -5.28 -27.31
N ASP A 483 1.03 -5.60 -27.79
CA ASP A 483 0.71 -6.92 -28.35
C ASP A 483 1.39 -7.17 -29.70
N ALA A 484 2.05 -6.17 -30.30
CA ALA A 484 2.84 -6.35 -31.52
C ALA A 484 4.25 -6.93 -31.24
N LEU A 485 4.69 -6.96 -29.97
CA LEU A 485 5.98 -7.54 -29.60
C LEU A 485 5.88 -9.07 -29.47
N ASP A 486 6.98 -9.75 -29.78
CA ASP A 486 7.11 -11.19 -29.53
C ASP A 486 6.87 -11.52 -28.05
N LEU A 487 6.25 -12.67 -27.79
CA LEU A 487 5.92 -13.11 -26.43
C LEU A 487 7.16 -13.15 -25.53
N ASN A 488 8.31 -13.64 -26.02
CA ASN A 488 9.53 -13.70 -25.21
C ASN A 488 10.04 -12.32 -24.78
N VAL A 489 9.79 -11.29 -25.59
CA VAL A 489 10.11 -9.91 -25.24
C VAL A 489 9.17 -9.42 -24.15
N GLN A 490 7.88 -9.74 -24.24
CA GLN A 490 6.87 -9.34 -23.24
C GLN A 490 7.05 -10.07 -21.89
N LEU A 491 7.52 -11.32 -21.91
CA LEU A 491 7.84 -12.08 -20.71
C LEU A 491 9.14 -11.62 -20.03
N ASN A 492 9.99 -10.88 -20.73
CA ASN A 492 11.24 -10.36 -20.18
C ASN A 492 11.04 -9.04 -19.43
N ASP A 493 10.76 -9.14 -18.14
CA ASP A 493 10.47 -8.02 -17.25
C ASP A 493 11.56 -7.75 -16.21
N ALA A 494 12.83 -7.75 -16.63
CA ALA A 494 13.97 -7.51 -15.75
C ALA A 494 13.89 -6.19 -14.96
N SER A 495 13.24 -5.14 -15.50
CA SER A 495 13.01 -3.88 -14.78
C SER A 495 12.11 -4.07 -13.55
N ARG A 496 11.10 -4.94 -13.62
CA ARG A 496 10.24 -5.30 -12.48
C ARG A 496 11.02 -6.02 -11.39
N ILE A 497 11.88 -6.96 -11.78
CA ILE A 497 12.75 -7.68 -10.84
C ILE A 497 13.63 -6.67 -10.08
N ILE A 498 14.31 -5.78 -10.79
CA ILE A 498 15.19 -4.79 -10.16
C ILE A 498 14.41 -3.84 -9.26
N TYR A 499 13.26 -3.37 -9.72
CA TYR A 499 12.38 -2.55 -8.89
C TYR A 499 12.09 -3.28 -7.56
N VAL A 500 11.59 -4.52 -7.61
CA VAL A 500 11.21 -5.27 -6.41
C VAL A 500 12.41 -5.52 -5.49
N VAL A 501 13.53 -6.00 -6.04
CA VAL A 501 14.76 -6.29 -5.28
C VAL A 501 15.20 -5.08 -4.47
N ARG A 502 15.27 -3.91 -5.12
CA ARG A 502 15.73 -2.68 -4.47
C ARG A 502 14.77 -2.21 -3.37
N HIS A 503 13.46 -2.37 -3.56
CA HIS A 503 12.47 -2.05 -2.52
C HIS A 503 12.54 -3.03 -1.35
N LEU A 504 12.73 -4.32 -1.60
CA LEU A 504 12.92 -5.31 -0.53
C LEU A 504 14.18 -5.01 0.29
N TYR A 505 15.28 -4.63 -0.36
CA TYR A 505 16.48 -4.18 0.35
C TYR A 505 16.20 -2.98 1.27
N ARG A 506 15.53 -1.95 0.76
CA ARG A 506 15.18 -0.74 1.52
C ARG A 506 14.17 -1.01 2.64
N LEU A 507 13.21 -1.90 2.41
CA LEU A 507 12.29 -2.37 3.43
C LEU A 507 13.02 -3.14 4.54
N ASN A 508 13.98 -3.99 4.18
CA ASN A 508 14.82 -4.71 5.13
C ASN A 508 15.64 -3.75 6.02
N LYS A 509 16.19 -2.68 5.44
CA LYS A 509 16.86 -1.63 6.22
C LYS A 509 15.92 -0.95 7.21
N ALA A 510 14.68 -0.65 6.80
CA ALA A 510 13.69 -0.09 7.72
C ALA A 510 13.37 -1.05 8.88
N ILE A 511 13.22 -2.35 8.60
CA ILE A 511 13.01 -3.39 9.63
C ILE A 511 14.21 -3.44 10.60
N LYS A 512 15.44 -3.44 10.08
CA LYS A 512 16.67 -3.40 10.89
C LYS A 512 16.78 -2.13 11.74
N ASN A 513 16.19 -1.03 11.30
CA ASN A 513 16.05 0.23 12.05
C ASN A 513 14.83 0.26 13.01
N GLY A 514 14.23 -0.90 13.28
CA GLY A 514 13.17 -1.06 14.28
C GLY A 514 11.75 -0.78 13.78
N VAL A 515 11.52 -0.58 12.48
CA VAL A 515 10.15 -0.43 11.96
C VAL A 515 9.41 -1.77 12.03
N ASN A 516 8.19 -1.76 12.54
CA ASN A 516 7.37 -2.95 12.76
C ASN A 516 6.64 -3.46 11.49
N VAL A 517 7.40 -3.74 10.42
CA VAL A 517 6.85 -4.32 9.19
C VAL A 517 6.76 -5.84 9.29
N LYS A 518 5.59 -6.40 8.97
CA LYS A 518 5.27 -7.84 9.09
C LYS A 518 5.13 -8.58 7.78
N GLY A 519 4.98 -7.88 6.66
CA GLY A 519 4.90 -8.55 5.37
C GLY A 519 4.98 -7.63 4.16
N TYR A 520 5.16 -8.27 3.01
CA TYR A 520 5.25 -7.66 1.68
C TYR A 520 4.36 -8.41 0.69
N PHE A 521 3.50 -7.67 -0.01
CA PHE A 521 2.63 -8.16 -1.06
C PHE A 521 2.98 -7.48 -2.38
N HIS A 522 3.34 -8.29 -3.38
CA HIS A 522 3.59 -7.78 -4.72
C HIS A 522 2.28 -7.40 -5.42
N TRP A 523 2.26 -6.23 -6.08
CA TRP A 523 1.21 -5.85 -7.01
C TRP A 523 1.69 -6.01 -8.46
N ALA A 524 1.18 -6.96 -9.25
CA ALA A 524 0.04 -7.86 -9.01
C ALA A 524 0.36 -9.32 -9.34
N LEU A 525 -0.54 -10.25 -8.98
CA LEU A 525 -0.40 -11.66 -9.36
C LEU A 525 -0.33 -11.80 -10.88
N MET A 526 -1.24 -11.17 -11.60
CA MET A 526 -1.36 -11.28 -13.05
C MET A 526 -1.70 -9.93 -13.67
N ASP A 527 -1.50 -9.79 -14.98
CA ASP A 527 -1.94 -8.59 -15.70
C ASP A 527 -3.46 -8.47 -15.61
N ASP A 528 -3.94 -7.26 -15.32
CA ASP A 528 -5.32 -7.00 -14.93
C ASP A 528 -5.86 -5.72 -15.61
N PHE A 529 -7.08 -5.33 -15.24
CA PHE A 529 -7.69 -4.07 -15.67
C PHE A 529 -7.21 -2.91 -14.78
N GLU A 530 -6.40 -1.99 -15.32
CA GLU A 530 -5.81 -0.86 -14.58
C GLU A 530 -6.68 0.40 -14.71
N TRP A 531 -7.94 0.30 -14.29
CA TRP A 531 -8.85 1.44 -14.13
C TRP A 531 -8.94 2.33 -15.39
N GLY A 532 -8.65 3.64 -15.27
CA GLY A 532 -8.67 4.58 -16.39
C GLY A 532 -7.67 4.26 -17.52
N MET A 533 -6.68 3.40 -17.27
CA MET A 533 -5.74 2.89 -18.28
C MET A 533 -6.29 1.68 -19.04
N GLY A 534 -7.34 1.05 -18.54
CA GLY A 534 -7.82 -0.24 -18.99
C GLY A 534 -6.70 -1.28 -18.99
N PHE A 535 -6.66 -2.13 -20.01
CA PHE A 535 -5.64 -3.17 -20.14
C PHE A 535 -4.31 -2.68 -20.76
N ARG A 536 -4.04 -1.37 -20.80
CA ARG A 536 -2.81 -0.81 -21.41
C ARG A 536 -1.58 -0.95 -20.51
N SER A 537 -1.80 -1.10 -19.22
CA SER A 537 -0.75 -1.32 -18.21
C SER A 537 -0.69 -2.81 -17.86
N ARG A 538 0.52 -3.31 -17.57
CA ARG A 538 0.78 -4.71 -17.20
C ARG A 538 1.58 -4.75 -15.91
N PHE A 539 0.91 -4.84 -14.75
CA PHE A 539 1.56 -4.93 -13.43
C PHE A 539 1.96 -6.35 -13.04
N GLY A 540 1.30 -7.36 -13.60
CA GLY A 540 1.35 -8.74 -13.14
C GLY A 540 2.73 -9.40 -13.22
N LEU A 541 2.95 -10.36 -12.32
CA LEU A 541 4.02 -11.36 -12.46
C LEU A 541 3.67 -12.38 -13.55
N TYR A 542 2.39 -12.72 -13.69
CA TYR A 542 1.90 -13.54 -14.79
C TYR A 542 1.37 -12.65 -15.91
N TYR A 543 1.86 -12.89 -17.12
CA TYR A 543 1.30 -12.32 -18.34
C TYR A 543 -0.09 -12.90 -18.58
N VAL A 544 -1.06 -12.05 -18.91
CA VAL A 544 -2.38 -12.50 -19.38
C VAL A 544 -2.50 -12.27 -20.88
N ASP A 545 -2.76 -13.35 -21.61
CA ASP A 545 -3.13 -13.29 -23.02
C ASP A 545 -4.61 -12.94 -23.17
N PHE A 546 -4.89 -11.64 -23.19
CA PHE A 546 -6.25 -11.12 -23.39
C PHE A 546 -6.85 -11.50 -24.75
N ASN A 547 -6.03 -11.96 -25.71
CA ASN A 547 -6.48 -12.35 -27.04
C ASN A 547 -6.71 -13.88 -27.16
N ARG A 548 -6.20 -14.68 -26.20
CA ARG A 548 -6.34 -16.15 -26.19
C ARG A 548 -6.80 -16.67 -24.84
N ASN A 549 -8.11 -16.63 -24.63
CA ASN A 549 -8.80 -17.24 -23.49
C ASN A 549 -8.25 -16.84 -22.12
N TYR A 550 -7.63 -15.66 -22.01
CA TYR A 550 -7.02 -15.15 -20.77
C TYR A 550 -5.95 -16.10 -20.19
N THR A 551 -5.18 -16.79 -21.02
CA THR A 551 -4.14 -17.72 -20.55
C THR A 551 -3.10 -16.99 -19.70
N ARG A 552 -2.72 -17.56 -18.54
CA ARG A 552 -1.66 -17.02 -17.66
C ARG A 552 -0.31 -17.64 -17.99
N ILE A 553 0.69 -16.81 -18.26
CA ILE A 553 2.05 -17.24 -18.63
C ILE A 553 3.06 -16.58 -17.67
N PRO A 554 3.93 -17.33 -16.99
CA PRO A 554 4.88 -16.75 -16.04
C PRO A 554 5.88 -15.84 -16.76
N LYS A 555 6.06 -14.61 -16.26
CA LYS A 555 7.16 -13.75 -16.67
C LYS A 555 8.45 -14.14 -15.96
N ASN A 556 9.56 -13.54 -16.37
CA ASN A 556 10.88 -13.74 -15.77
C ASN A 556 10.89 -13.44 -14.25
N SER A 557 10.08 -12.48 -13.82
CA SER A 557 9.89 -12.15 -12.40
C SER A 557 9.31 -13.28 -11.55
N VAL A 558 8.48 -14.17 -12.08
CA VAL A 558 7.98 -15.36 -11.36
C VAL A 558 9.14 -16.28 -10.99
N LEU A 559 10.00 -16.59 -11.96
CA LEU A 559 11.17 -17.44 -11.73
C LEU A 559 12.13 -16.80 -10.74
N TRP A 560 12.29 -15.48 -10.78
CA TRP A 560 13.10 -14.77 -9.78
C TRP A 560 12.49 -14.86 -8.37
N PHE A 561 11.20 -14.56 -8.22
CA PHE A 561 10.51 -14.60 -6.92
C PHE A 561 10.58 -16.00 -6.30
N HIS A 562 10.29 -17.04 -7.09
CA HIS A 562 10.37 -18.43 -6.64
C HIS A 562 11.77 -18.77 -6.09
N ASN A 563 12.81 -18.40 -6.83
CA ASN A 563 14.20 -18.62 -6.41
C ASN A 563 14.56 -17.83 -5.15
N PHE A 564 14.12 -16.56 -5.07
CA PHE A 564 14.34 -15.70 -3.90
C PHE A 564 13.73 -16.33 -2.63
N LEU A 565 12.48 -16.80 -2.72
CA LEU A 565 11.76 -17.41 -1.60
C LEU A 565 12.39 -18.75 -1.16
N ASN A 566 13.00 -19.48 -2.09
CA ASN A 566 13.79 -20.68 -1.83
C ASN A 566 15.24 -20.40 -1.37
N GLY A 567 15.57 -19.15 -1.01
CA GLY A 567 16.85 -18.76 -0.42
C GLY A 567 17.97 -18.51 -1.44
N THR A 568 17.67 -18.47 -2.74
CA THR A 568 18.65 -18.15 -3.77
C THR A 568 18.85 -16.64 -3.86
N LYS A 569 20.09 -16.18 -3.65
CA LYS A 569 20.48 -14.77 -3.90
C LYS A 569 20.54 -14.48 -5.40
N LEU A 570 20.18 -13.25 -5.78
CA LEU A 570 20.47 -12.74 -7.12
C LEU A 570 21.99 -12.71 -7.34
N LYS A 571 22.52 -13.62 -8.16
CA LYS A 571 23.95 -13.63 -8.53
C LYS A 571 24.16 -12.73 -9.73
N LEU A 572 24.68 -11.52 -9.50
CA LEU A 572 25.11 -10.62 -10.57
C LEU A 572 26.40 -11.16 -11.20
N LYS A 573 26.32 -11.59 -12.45
CA LYS A 573 27.50 -11.79 -13.31
C LYS A 573 27.67 -10.54 -14.16
N LEU A 574 28.70 -9.76 -13.85
CA LEU A 574 29.14 -8.67 -14.70
C LEU A 574 29.84 -9.28 -15.91
N LYS A 575 29.26 -9.13 -17.10
CA LYS A 575 29.99 -9.37 -18.35
C LYS A 575 30.57 -8.03 -18.80
N SER A 576 31.89 -7.90 -18.75
CA SER A 576 32.58 -6.80 -19.43
C SER A 576 32.32 -6.93 -20.94
N LYS A 577 31.94 -5.82 -21.59
CA LYS A 577 31.98 -5.73 -23.05
C LYS A 577 33.41 -5.59 -23.52
#